data_AF-A0A8X7CHS0-F1
#
_entry.id   AF-A0A8X7CHS0-F1
#
_cell.length_a   1.000
_cell.length_b   1.000
_cell.length_c   1.000
_cell.angle_alpha   90.00
_cell.angle_beta   90.00
_cell.angle_gamma   90.00
#
_symmetry.space_group_name_H-M   'P 1'
#
loop_
_entity.id
_entity.type
_entity.pdbx_description
1 polymer ?
#
loop_
_entity_poly.entity_id
_entity_poly.type
_entity_poly.pdbx_seq_one_letter_code
_entity_poly.pdbx_strand_id
1 'polypeptide(L)'
;MTGICLSSHPDESFPVQSKSADKEIKDDVWHAQSEVQENTKFVLGVLPASQKYYKPTSRNTFKCVESGEEINFAFLNDNYCDCPDFSDEPSTSACSSGRFYCTHQSKHGISSILSYKVNDGICDCCDGSDEWLHVKLPEHTLLPVNKQKGIFQVPCPVSCIS
;
A
#
# COMPACT_ATOMS: atom_id res chain seq x y z
N MET A 1 -41.00 40.58 43.04
CA MET A 1 -39.96 41.49 43.57
C MET A 1 -38.65 40.74 43.67
N THR A 2 -37.60 41.28 43.07
CA THR A 2 -36.14 41.00 43.26
C THR A 2 -35.43 42.05 42.39
N GLY A 3 -34.28 42.64 42.72
CA GLY A 3 -33.41 42.56 43.90
C GLY A 3 -32.03 43.04 43.47
N ILE A 4 -31.62 44.26 43.83
CA ILE A 4 -30.53 45.01 43.16
C ILE A 4 -29.20 44.96 43.94
N CYS A 5 -28.07 44.84 43.21
CA CYS A 5 -26.77 45.55 43.33
C CYS A 5 -25.71 44.81 42.47
N LEU A 6 -24.82 45.37 41.64
CA LEU A 6 -23.96 46.59 41.65
C LEU A 6 -22.84 46.52 42.72
N SER A 7 -21.55 46.82 42.45
CA SER A 7 -20.76 47.15 41.23
C SER A 7 -19.27 46.75 41.45
N SER A 8 -18.17 47.10 40.74
CA SER A 8 -17.82 47.99 39.60
C SER A 8 -16.37 47.66 39.11
N HIS A 9 -15.91 48.24 37.98
CA HIS A 9 -14.47 48.32 37.58
C HIS A 9 -13.72 49.47 38.34
N PRO A 10 -12.38 49.69 38.23
CA PRO A 10 -11.54 49.91 37.01
C PRO A 10 -10.57 48.73 36.72
N ASP A 11 -9.85 48.56 35.59
CA ASP A 11 -9.39 49.41 34.47
C ASP A 11 -8.01 50.12 34.67
N GLU A 12 -6.95 49.63 34.01
CA GLU A 12 -5.67 50.34 33.77
C GLU A 12 -4.84 49.69 32.63
N SER A 13 -3.77 50.35 32.15
CA SER A 13 -3.32 50.26 30.74
C SER A 13 -1.90 49.71 30.43
N PHE A 14 -1.69 49.35 29.15
CA PHE A 14 -0.41 49.28 28.39
C PHE A 14 0.58 50.43 28.75
N PRO A 15 1.94 50.33 28.55
CA PRO A 15 2.57 49.97 27.24
C PRO A 15 4.04 49.41 27.25
N VAL A 16 4.70 49.53 26.07
CA VAL A 16 6.16 49.56 25.77
C VAL A 16 6.79 48.29 25.12
N GLN A 17 7.76 48.55 24.22
CA GLN A 17 8.44 47.61 23.31
C GLN A 17 9.89 47.29 23.78
N SER A 18 10.54 46.25 23.25
CA SER A 18 11.62 46.40 22.22
C SER A 18 12.69 45.27 22.12
N LYS A 19 13.09 44.98 20.87
CA LYS A 19 14.44 44.69 20.33
C LYS A 19 15.48 43.86 21.14
N SER A 20 15.81 42.66 20.65
CA SER A 20 17.02 42.33 19.85
C SER A 20 16.88 40.86 19.39
N ALA A 21 17.09 40.41 18.15
CA ALA A 21 18.06 40.74 17.10
C ALA A 21 19.50 40.25 17.40
N ASP A 22 19.82 39.04 16.92
CA ASP A 22 21.18 38.57 16.66
C ASP A 22 21.26 37.75 15.36
N LYS A 23 21.40 38.51 14.27
CA LYS A 23 22.21 38.27 13.08
C LYS A 23 22.36 36.84 12.52
N GLU A 24 21.48 36.53 11.58
CA GLU A 24 21.75 35.93 10.25
C GLU A 24 23.22 35.61 9.88
N ILE A 25 23.48 34.34 9.52
CA ILE A 25 24.55 33.89 8.62
C ILE A 25 23.86 33.28 7.38
N LYS A 26 24.28 33.65 6.17
CA LYS A 26 23.74 33.13 4.90
C LYS A 26 24.88 32.94 3.89
N ASP A 27 25.27 31.67 3.72
CA ASP A 27 26.28 31.20 2.76
C ASP A 27 25.94 29.71 2.46
N ASP A 28 25.48 29.26 1.28
CA ASP A 28 25.00 29.94 0.07
C ASP A 28 23.84 29.09 -0.56
N VAL A 29 23.28 29.49 -1.71
CA VAL A 29 21.99 28.99 -2.25
C VAL A 29 22.06 27.63 -2.96
N TRP A 30 21.18 26.71 -2.55
CA TRP A 30 20.44 25.87 -3.50
C TRP A 30 18.99 25.62 -3.04
N HIS A 31 18.01 26.19 -3.75
CA HIS A 31 16.60 25.85 -3.55
C HIS A 31 16.24 24.59 -4.34
N ALA A 32 15.91 23.50 -3.63
CA ALA A 32 15.18 22.37 -4.18
C ALA A 32 13.90 22.15 -3.37
N GLN A 33 12.78 21.95 -4.06
CA GLN A 33 11.44 22.01 -3.48
C GLN A 33 11.03 20.67 -2.84
N SER A 34 10.16 20.78 -1.84
CA SER A 34 9.10 19.84 -1.44
C SER A 34 9.12 18.39 -1.96
N GLU A 35 8.97 17.46 -1.03
CA GLU A 35 8.09 16.30 -1.24
C GLU A 35 6.95 16.35 -0.22
N VAL A 36 5.71 16.47 -0.72
CA VAL A 36 4.55 16.02 0.04
C VAL A 36 4.58 14.51 -0.04
N GLN A 37 4.82 13.85 1.08
CA GLN A 37 4.78 12.39 1.17
C GLN A 37 3.32 11.93 1.03
N GLU A 38 2.84 11.80 -0.22
CA GLU A 38 1.57 11.14 -0.50
C GLU A 38 1.62 9.74 0.15
N ASN A 39 0.62 9.45 0.98
CA ASN A 39 0.45 8.12 1.56
C ASN A 39 -0.13 7.15 0.50
N THR A 40 0.62 6.92 -0.58
CA THR A 40 0.23 6.04 -1.67
C THR A 40 0.23 4.61 -1.17
N LYS A 41 -0.97 4.06 -0.93
CA LYS A 41 -1.16 2.64 -0.60
C LYS A 41 -0.52 1.79 -1.70
N PHE A 42 0.57 1.09 -1.37
CA PHE A 42 1.22 0.14 -2.26
C PHE A 42 0.24 -0.99 -2.62
N VAL A 43 0.15 -1.33 -3.90
CA VAL A 43 -0.72 -2.41 -4.39
C VAL A 43 0.07 -3.71 -4.41
N LEU A 44 -0.42 -4.73 -3.71
CA LEU A 44 0.22 -6.05 -3.68
C LEU A 44 0.18 -6.71 -5.06
N GLY A 45 1.12 -7.62 -5.33
CA GLY A 45 1.22 -8.28 -6.63
C GLY A 45 1.70 -7.41 -7.79
N VAL A 46 2.01 -6.12 -7.58
CA VAL A 46 2.44 -5.17 -8.63
C VAL A 46 3.93 -4.81 -8.48
N LEU A 47 4.69 -4.93 -9.58
CA LEU A 47 6.10 -4.52 -9.64
C LEU A 47 6.30 -3.05 -9.18
N PRO A 48 7.36 -2.73 -8.41
CA PRO A 48 7.61 -1.35 -7.94
C PRO A 48 7.64 -0.28 -9.05
N ALA A 49 8.15 -0.61 -10.24
CA ALA A 49 8.17 0.30 -11.39
C ALA A 49 6.78 0.58 -12.01
N SER A 50 5.80 -0.29 -11.73
CA SER A 50 4.44 -0.26 -12.26
C SER A 50 3.41 0.33 -11.29
N GLN A 51 3.73 0.44 -9.99
CA GLN A 51 2.85 1.00 -8.93
C GLN A 51 2.17 2.33 -9.33
N LYS A 52 2.88 3.18 -10.08
CA LYS A 52 2.38 4.47 -10.60
C LYS A 52 1.13 4.37 -11.50
N TYR A 53 0.86 3.22 -12.12
CA TYR A 53 -0.33 2.99 -12.95
C TYR A 53 -1.55 2.62 -12.11
N TYR A 54 -1.36 2.13 -10.89
CA TYR A 54 -2.39 1.64 -9.98
C TYR A 54 -2.88 2.75 -9.03
N LYS A 55 -3.06 3.96 -9.59
CA LYS A 55 -3.65 5.13 -8.91
C LYS A 55 -5.00 5.48 -9.56
N PRO A 56 -5.97 6.02 -8.80
CA PRO A 56 -7.23 6.49 -9.39
C PRO A 56 -6.98 7.67 -10.33
N THR A 57 -7.75 7.75 -11.42
CA THR A 57 -7.81 8.97 -12.23
C THR A 57 -8.54 10.10 -11.48
N SER A 58 -8.53 11.31 -12.03
CA SER A 58 -9.38 12.42 -11.57
C SER A 58 -10.89 12.16 -11.62
N ARG A 59 -11.33 11.04 -12.24
CA ARG A 59 -12.72 10.57 -12.26
C ARG A 59 -13.03 9.47 -11.23
N ASN A 60 -12.06 9.10 -10.38
CA ASN A 60 -12.11 7.91 -9.52
C ASN A 60 -12.34 6.60 -10.31
N THR A 61 -11.77 6.52 -11.50
CA THR A 61 -11.68 5.29 -12.30
C THR A 61 -10.30 4.65 -12.13
N PHE A 62 -10.21 3.33 -12.29
CA PHE A 62 -8.96 2.66 -12.65
C PHE A 62 -8.89 2.59 -14.17
N LYS A 63 -7.67 2.62 -14.74
CA LYS A 63 -7.45 2.42 -16.16
C LYS A 63 -6.64 1.14 -16.35
N CYS A 64 -7.18 0.18 -17.10
CA CYS A 64 -6.50 -1.07 -17.44
C CYS A 64 -5.14 -0.76 -18.12
N VAL A 65 -4.09 -1.43 -17.67
CA VAL A 65 -2.69 -0.96 -17.83
C VAL A 65 -2.18 -1.06 -19.27
N GLU A 66 -2.55 -2.10 -20.00
CA GLU A 66 -2.15 -2.34 -21.39
C GLU A 66 -3.30 -2.11 -22.38
N SER A 67 -4.52 -2.52 -22.04
CA SER A 67 -5.68 -2.42 -22.92
C SER A 67 -6.31 -1.01 -22.93
N GLY A 68 -6.35 -0.35 -21.77
CA GLY A 68 -6.66 1.06 -21.65
C GLY A 68 -8.12 1.45 -21.47
N GLU A 69 -9.03 0.50 -21.28
CA GLU A 69 -10.38 0.73 -20.76
C GLU A 69 -10.36 1.38 -19.37
N GLU A 70 -11.45 2.05 -18.98
CA GLU A 70 -11.61 2.63 -17.64
C GLU A 70 -12.80 1.99 -16.91
N ILE A 71 -12.52 1.44 -15.73
CA ILE A 71 -13.47 0.82 -14.80
C ILE A 71 -13.56 1.66 -13.51
N ASN A 72 -14.47 1.35 -12.58
CA ASN A 72 -14.50 2.05 -11.28
C ASN A 72 -13.22 1.71 -10.49
N PHE A 73 -12.57 2.67 -9.84
CA PHE A 73 -11.40 2.37 -9.01
C PHE A 73 -11.74 1.43 -7.82
N ALA A 74 -13.02 1.34 -7.45
CA ALA A 74 -13.50 0.38 -6.46
C ALA A 74 -13.43 -1.10 -6.91
N PHE A 75 -13.27 -1.37 -8.21
CA PHE A 75 -13.15 -2.74 -8.76
C PHE A 75 -11.68 -3.22 -8.80
N LEU A 76 -10.72 -2.42 -8.32
CA LEU A 76 -9.30 -2.80 -8.28
C LEU A 76 -9.02 -3.71 -7.07
N ASN A 77 -8.82 -5.01 -7.30
CA ASN A 77 -8.71 -6.07 -6.27
C ASN A 77 -10.03 -6.31 -5.52
N ASP A 78 -11.14 -6.45 -6.25
CA ASP A 78 -12.48 -6.71 -5.70
C ASP A 78 -12.95 -8.17 -5.79
N ASN A 79 -12.09 -9.05 -6.32
CA ASN A 79 -12.33 -10.47 -6.62
C ASN A 79 -13.23 -10.75 -7.85
N TYR A 80 -13.45 -9.77 -8.72
CA TYR A 80 -14.01 -9.95 -10.07
C TYR A 80 -12.99 -9.53 -11.16
N CYS A 81 -13.19 -9.96 -12.41
CA CYS A 81 -12.25 -9.68 -13.51
C CYS A 81 -12.96 -8.88 -14.62
N ASP A 82 -12.77 -7.56 -14.60
CA ASP A 82 -13.33 -6.58 -15.54
C ASP A 82 -12.34 -6.17 -16.65
N CYS A 83 -11.05 -6.05 -16.36
CA CYS A 83 -10.05 -5.63 -17.35
C CYS A 83 -9.67 -6.79 -18.30
N PRO A 84 -9.71 -6.58 -19.63
CA PRO A 84 -9.39 -7.63 -20.61
C PRO A 84 -7.88 -7.97 -20.66
N ASP A 85 -7.03 -7.19 -20.00
CA ASP A 85 -5.59 -7.43 -19.81
C ASP A 85 -5.24 -7.99 -18.41
N PHE A 86 -6.24 -8.29 -17.57
CA PHE A 86 -6.09 -8.84 -16.21
C PHE A 86 -5.38 -7.92 -15.20
N SER A 87 -5.26 -6.62 -15.49
CA SER A 87 -4.48 -5.67 -14.68
C SER A 87 -5.24 -5.03 -13.51
N ASP A 88 -6.52 -5.34 -13.34
CA ASP A 88 -7.37 -4.96 -12.21
C ASP A 88 -7.16 -5.81 -10.95
N GLU A 89 -6.81 -7.09 -11.11
CA GLU A 89 -6.71 -8.09 -10.04
C GLU A 89 -5.26 -8.57 -9.74
N PRO A 90 -4.25 -7.69 -9.56
CA PRO A 90 -2.88 -8.12 -9.33
C PRO A 90 -2.67 -8.85 -8.00
N SER A 91 -3.52 -8.62 -6.98
CA SER A 91 -3.43 -9.21 -5.64
C SER A 91 -4.52 -10.25 -5.34
N THR A 92 -5.26 -10.72 -6.34
CA THR A 92 -6.28 -11.78 -6.18
C THR A 92 -6.11 -12.90 -7.20
N SER A 93 -6.96 -13.93 -7.08
CA SER A 93 -7.02 -15.09 -7.98
C SER A 93 -8.12 -15.01 -9.06
N ALA A 94 -8.84 -13.89 -9.16
CA ALA A 94 -10.05 -13.78 -10.00
C ALA A 94 -9.77 -13.83 -11.52
N CYS A 95 -8.80 -13.07 -12.02
CA CYS A 95 -8.43 -13.12 -13.43
C CYS A 95 -7.52 -14.32 -13.71
N SER A 96 -8.04 -15.42 -14.26
CA SER A 96 -7.34 -16.72 -14.40
C SER A 96 -5.99 -16.72 -15.17
N SER A 97 -5.75 -15.70 -15.99
CA SER A 97 -4.51 -15.51 -16.76
C SER A 97 -3.64 -14.34 -16.26
N GLY A 98 -4.08 -13.67 -15.19
CA GLY A 98 -3.35 -12.61 -14.50
C GLY A 98 -2.11 -13.11 -13.77
N ARG A 99 -1.29 -12.17 -13.30
CA ARG A 99 0.03 -12.44 -12.72
C ARG A 99 0.27 -11.63 -11.45
N PHE A 100 0.58 -12.34 -10.37
CA PHE A 100 1.02 -11.74 -9.11
C PHE A 100 2.55 -11.66 -9.10
N TYR A 101 3.11 -10.48 -8.82
CA TYR A 101 4.54 -10.28 -8.63
C TYR A 101 4.89 -10.25 -7.14
N CYS A 102 5.78 -11.16 -6.71
CA CYS A 102 6.22 -11.29 -5.33
C CYS A 102 6.85 -9.97 -4.82
N THR A 103 6.63 -9.60 -3.57
CA THR A 103 7.15 -8.33 -3.01
C THR A 103 8.69 -8.29 -3.05
N HIS A 104 9.35 -9.42 -2.77
CA HIS A 104 10.78 -9.61 -2.95
C HIS A 104 11.11 -10.14 -4.36
N GLN A 105 11.76 -9.29 -5.17
CA GLN A 105 12.21 -9.63 -6.52
C GLN A 105 13.62 -10.26 -6.51
N SER A 106 13.74 -11.54 -6.14
CA SER A 106 15.01 -12.28 -6.24
C SER A 106 15.37 -12.60 -7.70
N LYS A 107 16.68 -12.63 -8.00
CA LYS A 107 17.25 -13.10 -9.28
C LYS A 107 17.35 -14.62 -9.39
N HIS A 108 17.26 -15.33 -8.26
CA HIS A 108 17.46 -16.78 -8.16
C HIS A 108 16.22 -17.53 -7.66
N GLY A 109 15.18 -16.81 -7.23
CA GLY A 109 13.87 -17.35 -6.88
C GLY A 109 12.77 -16.97 -7.88
N ILE A 110 11.54 -17.40 -7.59
CA ILE A 110 10.34 -17.02 -8.34
C ILE A 110 10.01 -15.55 -8.03
N SER A 111 10.06 -14.69 -9.05
CA SER A 111 9.71 -13.26 -8.94
C SER A 111 8.24 -12.97 -9.29
N SER A 112 7.52 -13.95 -9.85
CA SER A 112 6.08 -13.83 -10.18
C SER A 112 5.41 -15.18 -10.39
N ILE A 113 4.12 -15.25 -10.06
CA ILE A 113 3.27 -16.44 -10.16
C ILE A 113 2.01 -16.14 -10.99
N LEU A 114 1.22 -17.19 -11.29
CA LEU A 114 -0.10 -17.04 -11.89
C LEU A 114 -1.12 -16.74 -10.77
N SER A 115 -2.07 -15.85 -11.06
CA SER A 115 -3.10 -15.36 -10.13
C SER A 115 -3.80 -16.45 -9.32
N TYR A 116 -4.13 -17.60 -9.92
CA TYR A 116 -4.87 -18.67 -9.23
C TYR A 116 -4.17 -19.23 -7.98
N LYS A 117 -2.87 -18.96 -7.81
CA LYS A 117 -2.05 -19.37 -6.64
C LYS A 117 -2.13 -18.37 -5.47
N VAL A 118 -2.68 -17.19 -5.69
CA VAL A 118 -2.76 -16.13 -4.68
C VAL A 118 -3.82 -16.49 -3.65
N ASN A 119 -3.38 -16.70 -2.40
CA ASN A 119 -4.21 -17.17 -1.29
C ASN A 119 -4.83 -18.57 -1.52
N ASP A 120 -4.08 -19.49 -2.17
CA ASP A 120 -4.45 -20.90 -2.30
C ASP A 120 -4.01 -21.76 -1.08
N GLY A 121 -3.15 -21.21 -0.23
CA GLY A 121 -2.61 -21.82 1.00
C GLY A 121 -1.25 -22.50 0.85
N ILE A 122 -0.71 -22.57 -0.37
CA ILE A 122 0.67 -22.94 -0.72
C ILE A 122 1.50 -21.68 -0.90
N CYS A 123 2.74 -21.68 -0.41
CA CYS A 123 3.66 -20.55 -0.60
C CYS A 123 4.57 -20.80 -1.81
N ASP A 124 4.37 -20.07 -2.91
CA ASP A 124 5.23 -20.08 -4.11
C ASP A 124 6.25 -18.93 -4.10
N CYS A 125 5.87 -17.75 -3.59
CA CYS A 125 6.79 -16.63 -3.39
C CYS A 125 7.71 -16.91 -2.18
N CYS A 126 9.01 -16.63 -2.34
CA CYS A 126 10.01 -16.92 -1.29
C CYS A 126 9.84 -16.06 -0.02
N ASP A 127 9.02 -15.02 -0.07
CA ASP A 127 8.66 -14.13 1.05
C ASP A 127 7.25 -14.40 1.61
N GLY A 128 6.48 -15.30 0.99
CA GLY A 128 5.08 -15.57 1.35
C GLY A 128 4.11 -14.42 1.05
N SER A 129 4.47 -13.47 0.18
CA SER A 129 3.63 -12.30 -0.13
C SER A 129 2.37 -12.61 -0.95
N ASP A 130 2.36 -13.75 -1.62
CA ASP A 130 1.22 -14.39 -2.29
C ASP A 130 0.11 -14.82 -1.31
N GLU A 131 0.49 -15.25 -0.11
CA GLU A 131 -0.39 -15.76 0.95
C GLU A 131 -0.78 -14.69 1.97
N TRP A 132 -1.09 -13.48 1.51
CA TRP A 132 -1.33 -12.30 2.35
C TRP A 132 -2.63 -12.34 3.18
N LEU A 133 -3.60 -13.19 2.83
CA LEU A 133 -4.77 -13.52 3.66
C LEU A 133 -4.52 -14.67 4.64
N HIS A 134 -3.38 -15.38 4.52
CA HIS A 134 -3.03 -16.57 5.31
C HIS A 134 -4.11 -17.67 5.26
N VAL A 135 -4.60 -18.00 4.06
CA VAL A 135 -5.71 -18.94 3.86
C VAL A 135 -5.28 -20.35 4.24
N LYS A 136 -5.77 -20.83 5.38
CA LYS A 136 -5.41 -22.16 5.88
C LYS A 136 -6.07 -23.26 5.05
N LEU A 137 -5.23 -24.09 4.45
CA LEU A 137 -5.62 -25.34 3.81
C LEU A 137 -6.44 -26.24 4.76
N PRO A 138 -7.42 -27.01 4.24
CA PRO A 138 -8.14 -28.02 5.00
C PRO A 138 -7.19 -29.01 5.69
N GLU A 139 -7.53 -29.43 6.91
CA GLU A 139 -6.68 -30.29 7.76
C GLU A 139 -6.17 -31.56 7.04
N HIS A 140 -7.00 -32.15 6.18
CA HIS A 140 -6.67 -33.36 5.41
C HIS A 140 -5.70 -33.13 4.23
N THR A 141 -5.43 -31.87 3.86
CA THR A 141 -4.42 -31.47 2.85
C THR A 141 -3.14 -30.88 3.46
N LEU A 142 -3.09 -30.73 4.79
CA LEU A 142 -1.87 -30.31 5.48
C LEU A 142 -0.78 -31.38 5.33
N LEU A 143 0.36 -30.97 4.78
CA LEU A 143 1.54 -31.82 4.63
C LEU A 143 2.29 -31.85 5.97
N PRO A 144 2.51 -33.02 6.58
CA PRO A 144 3.42 -33.16 7.71
C PRO A 144 4.79 -32.57 7.37
N VAL A 145 5.43 -31.87 8.32
CA VAL A 145 6.71 -31.15 8.10
C VAL A 145 7.79 -32.07 7.50
N ASN A 146 7.83 -33.35 7.91
CA ASN A 146 8.75 -34.36 7.37
C ASN A 146 8.38 -34.90 5.96
N LYS A 147 7.32 -34.39 5.34
CA LYS A 147 6.87 -34.69 3.97
C LYS A 147 6.80 -33.45 3.07
N GLN A 148 7.02 -32.25 3.59
CA GLN A 148 7.10 -30.98 2.84
C GLN A 148 8.37 -30.93 1.97
N LYS A 149 8.37 -31.66 0.85
CA LYS A 149 9.49 -31.75 -0.10
C LYS A 149 9.60 -30.49 -0.98
N GLY A 150 9.92 -29.35 -0.36
CA GLY A 150 9.97 -28.05 -1.05
C GLY A 150 8.58 -27.49 -1.39
N ILE A 151 7.52 -28.04 -0.81
CA ILE A 151 6.17 -27.46 -0.82
C ILE A 151 5.95 -26.84 0.56
N PHE A 152 5.82 -25.52 0.61
CA PHE A 152 5.53 -24.78 1.83
C PHE A 152 4.04 -24.46 1.92
N GLN A 153 3.51 -24.40 3.14
CA GLN A 153 2.11 -24.12 3.42
C GLN A 153 2.02 -23.01 4.47
N VAL A 154 0.92 -22.27 4.52
CA VAL A 154 0.76 -21.18 5.50
C VAL A 154 0.88 -21.67 6.96
N PRO A 155 1.54 -20.91 7.87
CA PRO A 155 2.20 -19.62 7.64
C PRO A 155 3.54 -19.76 6.90
N CYS A 156 3.75 -18.92 5.88
CA CYS A 156 4.86 -19.06 4.95
C CYS A 156 6.23 -18.73 5.58
N PRO A 157 7.25 -19.59 5.40
CA PRO A 157 8.61 -19.31 5.83
C PRO A 157 9.34 -18.42 4.81
N VAL A 158 9.92 -17.30 5.28
CA VAL A 158 10.81 -16.49 4.44
C VAL A 158 12.05 -17.31 4.09
N SER A 159 12.25 -17.54 2.80
CA SER A 159 13.22 -18.46 2.21
C SER A 159 14.01 -17.83 1.05
N CYS A 160 13.85 -16.53 0.82
CA CYS A 160 14.52 -15.82 -0.27
C CYS A 160 16.05 -15.89 -0.18
N ILE A 161 16.67 -16.27 -1.30
CA ILE A 161 18.12 -16.30 -1.49
C ILE A 161 18.54 -14.98 -2.18
N SER A 162 19.58 -14.35 -1.61
CA SER A 162 20.23 -13.12 -2.09
C SER A 162 21.28 -13.37 -3.17
#